data_AF-A0A2C6E7K8-F1
#
_entry.id   AF-A0A2C6E7K8-F1
#
_cell.length_a   1.000
_cell.length_b   1.000
_cell.length_c   1.000
_cell.angle_alpha   90.00
_cell.angle_beta   90.00
_cell.angle_gamma   90.00
#
_symmetry.space_group_name_H-M   'P 1'
#
loop_
_entity.id
_entity.type
_entity.pdbx_description
1 polymer ?
#
loop_
_entity_poly.entity_id
_entity_poly.type
_entity_poly.pdbx_seq_one_letter_code
_entity_poly.pdbx_strand_id
1 'polypeptide(L)'
;MSVESVITENLDIWTSAIKTKSASGRGSSNKLELYGIKKLRELILELAIRGRLIPQDSEDKSAQSLIDSSVKEKERLIQEKVIKKSRSKKQINDEHFYDYPKTWGKARIEDLINVINGRAYKKQEMLSEGVPILRVGNLFTSNEWYFSDLQLEPEKYIDDGDLIYAWSASFGPFIWQGGKVIYHYHIWKMDIFLNSSLDKNFSRIFLQAISERIKASGNGIAMIHMTKERMEKVIHPVPPIEEQKNIVDKVNELMTLCDQLESQTESSIDAHKTLVETLLATLTNAKDADELNESWQRISEHFDTLFTTEDSIDQLKQTILQLAVMGKLVKQDPNDEPASALLERIAEEKEQLIKDKKIKKQKALEPISEDDKPFELPKGWEWCRVWDISHTITSGSRDWAKYYSDSGAIFVTMGNLSRGSYQLM
;
A
#
# COMPACT_ATOMS: atom_id res chain seq x y z
N MET A 1 4.24 -18.72 27.15
CA MET A 1 3.25 -18.55 26.06
C MET A 1 3.74 -19.31 24.85
N SER A 2 2.90 -20.17 24.28
CA SER A 2 3.20 -20.81 23.00
C SER A 2 3.05 -19.77 21.87
N VAL A 3 3.73 -19.98 20.74
CA VAL A 3 3.57 -19.14 19.54
C VAL A 3 2.09 -19.06 19.14
N GLU A 4 1.38 -20.18 19.23
CA GLU A 4 -0.05 -20.27 18.96
C GLU A 4 -0.85 -19.31 19.85
N SER A 5 -0.61 -19.28 21.17
CA SER A 5 -1.30 -18.35 22.08
C SER A 5 -1.07 -16.88 21.71
N VAL A 6 0.15 -16.51 21.30
CA VAL A 6 0.44 -15.12 20.91
C VAL A 6 -0.30 -14.73 19.63
N ILE A 7 -0.43 -15.66 18.67
CA ILE A 7 -1.12 -15.40 17.41
C ILE A 7 -2.64 -15.34 17.63
N THR A 8 -3.22 -16.29 18.38
CA THR A 8 -4.67 -16.41 18.52
C THR A 8 -5.27 -15.46 19.56
N GLU A 9 -4.58 -15.18 20.67
CA GLU A 9 -5.08 -14.28 21.73
C GLU A 9 -5.01 -12.79 21.34
N ASN A 10 -4.35 -12.47 20.22
CA ASN A 10 -4.17 -11.10 19.74
C ASN A 10 -4.76 -10.89 18.34
N LEU A 11 -5.69 -11.75 17.91
CA LEU A 11 -6.28 -11.69 16.56
C LEU A 11 -6.87 -10.30 16.25
N ASP A 12 -7.54 -9.72 17.25
CA ASP A 12 -8.17 -8.40 17.19
C ASP A 12 -7.15 -7.30 16.89
N ILE A 13 -5.95 -7.40 17.46
CA ILE A 13 -4.84 -6.45 17.22
C ILE A 13 -4.33 -6.60 15.80
N TRP A 14 -4.20 -7.83 15.31
CA TRP A 14 -3.72 -8.11 13.96
C TRP A 14 -4.69 -7.62 12.87
N THR A 15 -5.99 -7.72 13.11
CA THR A 15 -7.02 -7.31 12.13
C THR A 15 -7.38 -5.83 12.21
N SER A 16 -7.33 -5.21 13.41
CA SER A 16 -7.69 -3.79 13.59
C SER A 16 -6.57 -2.80 13.30
N ALA A 17 -5.30 -3.23 13.30
CA ALA A 17 -4.17 -2.35 13.05
C ALA A 17 -4.06 -1.97 11.56
N ILE A 18 -4.70 -0.85 11.19
CA ILE A 18 -4.74 -0.31 9.83
C ILE A 18 -3.87 0.95 9.75
N LYS A 19 -3.11 1.10 8.66
CA LYS A 19 -2.36 2.32 8.35
C LYS A 19 -2.81 2.94 7.03
N THR A 20 -3.02 4.24 7.04
CA THR A 20 -3.20 5.03 5.82
C THR A 20 -1.85 5.17 5.11
N LYS A 21 -1.71 4.69 3.87
CA LYS A 21 -0.51 4.99 3.08
C LYS A 21 -0.53 6.47 2.69
N SER A 22 0.48 7.23 3.13
CA SER A 22 0.71 8.58 2.64
C SER A 22 1.09 8.51 1.16
N ALA A 23 0.22 9.00 0.27
CA ALA A 23 0.58 9.21 -1.12
C ALA A 23 1.56 10.39 -1.19
N SER A 24 2.86 10.13 -1.33
CA SER A 24 3.83 11.15 -1.72
C SER A 24 3.69 11.40 -3.22
N GLY A 25 2.63 12.13 -3.61
CA GLY A 25 2.31 12.47 -4.99
C GLY A 25 0.90 13.07 -5.11
N ARG A 26 0.62 13.84 -6.17
CA ARG A 26 -0.68 14.52 -6.42
C ARG A 26 -1.84 13.56 -6.77
N GLY A 27 -1.82 12.35 -6.24
CA GLY A 27 -2.89 11.37 -6.34
C GLY A 27 -3.38 11.02 -4.94
N SER A 28 -4.55 11.50 -4.56
CA SER A 28 -5.25 11.07 -3.36
C SER A 28 -5.80 9.66 -3.59
N SER A 29 -4.99 8.64 -3.38
CA SER A 29 -5.50 7.29 -3.14
C SER A 29 -5.16 6.91 -1.71
N ASN A 30 -6.11 7.11 -0.80
CA ASN A 30 -6.07 6.58 0.56
C ASN A 30 -6.19 5.06 0.51
N LYS A 31 -5.14 4.36 0.04
CA LYS A 31 -5.08 2.90 0.15
C LYS A 31 -4.75 2.56 1.60
N LEU A 32 -5.70 1.93 2.27
CA LEU A 32 -5.50 1.32 3.58
C LEU A 32 -4.51 0.16 3.43
N GLU A 33 -3.53 0.06 4.32
CA GLU A 33 -2.69 -1.12 4.49
C GLU A 33 -3.10 -1.80 5.80
N LEU A 34 -3.49 -3.08 5.72
CA LEU A 34 -3.75 -3.93 6.90
C LEU A 34 -2.43 -4.27 7.59
N TYR A 35 -1.87 -3.29 8.28
CA TYR A 35 -0.54 -3.32 8.86
C TYR A 35 -0.36 -4.45 9.86
N GLY A 36 -1.37 -4.75 10.68
CA GLY A 36 -1.33 -5.87 11.62
C GLY A 36 -1.16 -7.22 10.92
N ILE A 37 -1.98 -7.52 9.91
CA ILE A 37 -1.88 -8.76 9.14
C ILE A 37 -0.51 -8.87 8.45
N LYS A 38 0.00 -7.77 7.88
CA LYS A 38 1.36 -7.73 7.33
C LYS A 38 2.41 -8.11 8.38
N LYS A 39 2.31 -7.58 9.60
CA LYS A 39 3.22 -7.93 10.70
C LYS A 39 3.06 -9.36 11.18
N LEU A 40 1.84 -9.90 11.15
CA LEU A 40 1.61 -11.31 11.44
C LEU A 40 2.33 -12.21 10.42
N ARG A 41 2.27 -11.89 9.12
CA ARG A 41 3.02 -12.63 8.09
C ARG A 41 4.54 -12.57 8.32
N GLU A 42 5.08 -11.39 8.61
CA GLU A 42 6.51 -11.23 8.94
C GLU A 42 6.91 -12.09 10.16
N LEU A 43 6.07 -12.12 11.20
CA LEU A 43 6.29 -12.93 12.41
C LEU A 43 6.25 -14.43 12.10
N ILE A 44 5.29 -14.90 11.31
CA ILE A 44 5.19 -16.31 10.90
C ILE A 44 6.49 -16.75 10.19
N LEU A 45 6.97 -15.94 9.23
CA LEU A 45 8.20 -16.21 8.51
C LEU A 45 9.41 -16.26 9.46
N GLU A 46 9.52 -15.33 10.40
CA GLU A 46 10.60 -15.32 11.39
C GLU A 46 10.56 -16.59 12.26
N LEU A 47 9.39 -16.97 12.78
CA LEU A 47 9.24 -18.14 13.65
C LEU A 47 9.54 -19.45 12.92
N ALA A 48 9.17 -19.54 11.64
CA ALA A 48 9.49 -20.67 10.77
C ALA A 48 11.00 -20.90 10.70
N ILE A 49 11.77 -19.85 10.37
CA ILE A 49 13.22 -19.97 10.16
C ILE A 49 14.04 -20.02 11.45
N ARG A 50 13.38 -19.87 12.60
CA ARG A 50 13.98 -20.02 13.94
C ARG A 50 13.71 -21.38 14.58
N GLY A 51 12.98 -22.27 13.89
CA GLY A 51 12.55 -23.56 14.45
C GLY A 51 11.62 -23.41 15.65
N ARG A 52 10.79 -22.35 15.64
CA ARG A 52 9.82 -22.06 16.72
C ARG A 52 8.37 -22.21 16.28
N LEU A 53 8.13 -22.46 15.00
CA LEU A 53 6.78 -22.58 14.45
C LEU A 53 6.14 -23.95 14.73
N ILE A 54 6.96 -25.00 14.77
CA ILE A 54 6.53 -26.37 15.07
C ILE A 54 7.37 -26.94 16.22
N PRO A 55 6.84 -27.91 17.01
CA PRO A 55 7.62 -28.59 18.04
C PRO A 55 8.89 -29.20 17.46
N GLN A 56 10.00 -29.04 18.18
CA GLN A 56 11.27 -29.64 17.82
C GLN A 56 11.30 -31.10 18.29
N ASP A 57 11.67 -32.02 17.40
CA ASP A 57 11.92 -33.41 17.79
C ASP A 57 13.34 -33.54 18.36
N SER A 58 13.45 -34.04 19.59
CA SER A 58 14.75 -34.24 20.25
C SER A 58 15.52 -35.44 19.70
N GLU A 59 14.85 -36.35 18.98
CA GLU A 59 15.46 -37.52 18.34
C GLU A 59 15.98 -37.23 16.94
N ASP A 60 15.70 -36.02 16.40
CA ASP A 60 16.20 -35.61 15.10
C ASP A 60 17.73 -35.58 15.09
N LYS A 61 18.31 -36.39 14.20
CA LYS A 61 19.75 -36.40 13.96
C LYS A 61 20.16 -35.05 13.38
N SER A 62 21.39 -34.62 13.74
CA SER A 62 21.96 -33.39 13.20
C SER A 62 21.85 -33.34 11.68
N ALA A 63 21.38 -32.21 11.15
CA ALA A 63 21.25 -32.00 9.71
C ALA A 63 22.61 -31.85 8.98
N GLN A 64 23.74 -32.03 9.68
CA GLN A 64 25.08 -31.94 9.12
C GLN A 64 25.29 -32.90 7.93
N SER A 65 24.70 -34.10 7.96
CA SER A 65 24.82 -35.05 6.85
C SER A 65 24.18 -34.55 5.55
N LEU A 66 23.14 -33.69 5.64
CA LEU A 66 22.49 -33.08 4.48
C LEU A 66 23.43 -32.04 3.83
N ILE A 67 24.10 -31.24 4.66
CA ILE A 67 25.11 -30.27 4.23
C ILE A 67 26.28 -30.99 3.56
N ASP A 68 26.82 -32.03 4.19
CA ASP A 68 27.95 -32.78 3.66
C ASP A 68 27.62 -33.40 2.29
N SER A 69 26.39 -33.88 2.11
CA SER A 69 25.90 -34.42 0.84
C SER A 69 25.79 -33.34 -0.24
N SER A 70 25.30 -32.15 0.12
CA SER A 70 25.23 -31.00 -0.80
C SER A 70 26.62 -30.52 -1.22
N VAL A 71 27.57 -30.45 -0.28
CA VAL A 71 28.96 -30.07 -0.56
C VAL A 71 29.63 -31.07 -1.51
N LYS A 72 29.43 -32.38 -1.28
CA LYS A 72 29.93 -33.42 -2.20
C LYS A 72 29.36 -33.27 -3.60
N GLU A 73 28.07 -32.97 -3.72
CA GLU A 73 27.43 -32.76 -5.02
C GLU A 73 27.97 -31.51 -5.73
N LYS A 74 28.14 -30.40 -5.01
CA LYS A 74 28.83 -29.20 -5.51
C LYS A 74 30.24 -29.52 -6.01
N GLU A 75 31.02 -30.30 -5.26
CA GLU A 75 32.37 -30.70 -5.67
C GLU A 75 32.36 -31.55 -6.94
N ARG A 76 31.42 -32.50 -7.06
CA ARG A 76 31.21 -33.29 -8.27
C ARG A 76 30.92 -32.41 -9.49
N LEU A 77 29.99 -31.46 -9.36
CA LEU A 77 29.63 -30.52 -10.42
C LEU A 77 30.80 -29.60 -10.84
N ILE A 78 31.69 -29.24 -9.90
CA ILE A 78 32.92 -28.50 -10.21
C ILE A 78 33.91 -29.38 -11.00
N GLN A 79 34.08 -30.64 -10.61
CA GLN A 79 34.97 -31.58 -11.30
C GLN A 79 34.49 -31.88 -12.73
N GLU A 80 33.17 -32.01 -12.89
CA GLU A 80 32.50 -32.18 -14.20
C GLU A 80 32.47 -30.88 -15.03
N LYS A 81 32.96 -29.75 -14.48
CA LYS A 81 32.98 -28.41 -15.11
C LYS A 81 31.59 -27.86 -15.45
N VAL A 82 30.54 -28.38 -14.81
CA VAL A 82 29.17 -27.87 -14.92
C VAL A 82 29.08 -26.51 -14.25
N ILE A 83 29.71 -26.36 -13.07
CA ILE A 83 29.77 -25.08 -12.35
C ILE A 83 31.22 -24.63 -12.16
N LYS A 84 31.41 -23.31 -12.04
CA LYS A 84 32.74 -22.72 -11.82
C LYS A 84 33.07 -22.69 -10.34
N LYS A 85 34.31 -23.03 -9.99
CA LYS A 85 34.82 -22.86 -8.62
C LYS A 85 34.78 -21.38 -8.21
N SER A 86 34.21 -21.10 -7.04
CA SER A 86 34.21 -19.76 -6.44
C SER A 86 35.65 -19.25 -6.26
N ARG A 87 35.88 -17.98 -6.63
CA ARG A 87 37.19 -17.32 -6.60
C ARG A 87 37.35 -16.35 -5.42
N SER A 88 36.32 -16.15 -4.60
CA SER A 88 36.40 -15.13 -3.55
C SER A 88 37.37 -15.54 -2.45
N LYS A 89 38.34 -14.66 -2.18
CA LYS A 89 39.31 -14.76 -1.07
C LYS A 89 38.98 -13.82 0.10
N LYS A 90 37.92 -13.02 -0.01
CA LYS A 90 37.57 -12.05 1.04
C LYS A 90 36.84 -12.75 2.16
N GLN A 91 37.40 -12.70 3.36
CA GLN A 91 36.69 -13.08 4.57
C GLN A 91 35.58 -12.04 4.81
N ILE A 92 34.33 -12.46 4.71
CA ILE A 92 33.17 -11.69 5.19
C ILE A 92 32.80 -12.33 6.52
N ASN A 93 32.45 -11.51 7.52
CA ASN A 93 31.97 -12.03 8.80
C ASN A 93 30.76 -12.92 8.53
N ASP A 94 30.73 -14.10 9.16
CA ASP A 94 29.61 -15.02 9.04
C ASP A 94 28.37 -14.33 9.66
N GLU A 95 27.54 -13.72 8.83
CA GLU A 95 26.28 -13.10 9.25
C GLU A 95 25.25 -14.22 9.41
N HIS A 96 24.98 -14.62 10.65
CA HIS A 96 23.76 -15.34 11.00
C HIS A 96 22.70 -14.35 11.48
N PHE A 97 21.46 -14.52 11.02
CA PHE A 97 20.40 -13.58 11.38
C PHE A 97 19.77 -13.89 12.76
N TYR A 98 19.77 -15.16 13.16
CA TYR A 98 19.09 -15.62 14.36
C TYR A 98 19.86 -16.74 15.07
N ASP A 99 19.43 -17.00 16.30
CA ASP A 99 19.75 -18.25 16.99
C ASP A 99 18.86 -19.36 16.47
N TYR A 100 19.48 -20.47 16.08
CA TYR A 100 18.83 -21.66 15.52
C TYR A 100 18.88 -22.83 16.51
N PRO A 101 17.95 -23.79 16.41
CA PRO A 101 18.01 -25.05 17.16
C PRO A 101 19.35 -25.77 17.00
N LYS A 102 19.78 -26.51 18.03
CA LYS A 102 21.06 -27.24 18.00
C LYS A 102 21.08 -28.39 16.99
N THR A 103 19.91 -28.94 16.67
CA THR A 103 19.71 -30.01 15.69
C THR A 103 19.93 -29.52 14.27
N TRP A 104 19.74 -28.22 14.02
CA TRP A 104 19.89 -27.62 12.70
C TRP A 104 21.36 -27.45 12.33
N GLY A 105 21.68 -27.82 11.10
CA GLY A 105 22.95 -27.49 10.47
C GLY A 105 23.01 -26.02 10.08
N LYS A 106 24.22 -25.49 9.92
CA LYS A 106 24.45 -24.14 9.40
C LYS A 106 25.42 -24.23 8.25
N ALA A 107 25.02 -23.78 7.08
CA ALA A 107 25.86 -23.79 5.88
C ALA A 107 25.76 -22.45 5.17
N ARG A 108 26.77 -22.09 4.39
CA ARG A 108 26.66 -20.92 3.51
C ARG A 108 25.75 -21.25 2.33
N ILE A 109 25.05 -20.25 1.81
CA ILE A 109 24.27 -20.41 0.58
C ILE A 109 25.14 -20.99 -0.53
N GLU A 110 26.40 -20.57 -0.67
CA GLU A 110 27.31 -21.10 -1.71
C GLU A 110 27.56 -22.61 -1.62
N ASP A 111 27.34 -23.25 -0.47
CA ASP A 111 27.50 -24.69 -0.26
C ASP A 111 26.22 -25.50 -0.54
N LEU A 112 25.08 -24.79 -0.65
CA LEU A 112 23.75 -25.38 -0.85
C LEU A 112 23.15 -25.03 -2.22
N ILE A 113 23.48 -23.86 -2.74
CA ILE A 113 22.82 -23.22 -3.88
C ILE A 113 23.87 -22.58 -4.79
N ASN A 114 23.79 -22.90 -6.08
CA ASN A 114 24.47 -22.17 -7.14
C ASN A 114 23.68 -20.90 -7.49
N VAL A 115 24.22 -19.73 -7.14
CA VAL A 115 23.63 -18.44 -7.49
C VAL A 115 24.06 -18.05 -8.90
N ILE A 116 23.11 -17.96 -9.83
CA ILE A 116 23.39 -17.72 -11.26
C ILE A 116 22.88 -16.34 -11.67
N ASN A 117 23.77 -15.51 -12.20
CA ASN A 117 23.41 -14.19 -12.73
C ASN A 117 22.68 -14.31 -14.07
N GLY A 118 21.64 -13.48 -14.22
CA GLY A 118 21.05 -13.17 -15.51
C GLY A 118 21.99 -12.36 -16.40
N ARG A 119 21.48 -11.94 -17.56
CA ARG A 119 22.24 -11.22 -18.58
C ARG A 119 21.77 -9.77 -18.69
N ALA A 120 22.68 -8.85 -19.04
CA ALA A 120 22.29 -7.52 -19.49
C ALA A 120 21.91 -7.55 -20.97
N TYR A 121 20.72 -7.04 -21.30
CA TYR A 121 20.21 -6.98 -22.67
C TYR A 121 20.31 -5.57 -23.20
N LYS A 122 20.81 -5.42 -24.42
CA LYS A 122 20.84 -4.16 -25.14
C LYS A 122 19.48 -3.87 -25.75
N LYS A 123 19.19 -2.61 -26.05
CA LYS A 123 17.91 -2.20 -26.65
C LYS A 123 17.59 -2.95 -27.96
N GLN A 124 18.61 -3.24 -28.77
CA GLN A 124 18.43 -3.99 -30.03
C GLN A 124 18.12 -5.48 -29.83
N GLU A 125 18.35 -6.02 -28.63
CA GLU A 125 18.09 -7.42 -28.27
C GLU A 125 16.73 -7.59 -27.57
N MET A 126 16.02 -6.47 -27.33
CA MET A 126 14.70 -6.42 -26.71
C MET A 126 13.64 -6.23 -27.81
N LEU A 127 13.13 -7.35 -28.30
CA LEU A 127 12.20 -7.46 -29.41
C LEU A 127 10.74 -7.56 -28.91
N SER A 128 9.79 -7.55 -29.85
CA SER A 128 8.37 -7.78 -29.60
C SER A 128 7.94 -9.25 -29.67
N GLU A 129 8.83 -10.15 -30.11
CA GLU A 129 8.57 -11.59 -30.24
C GLU A 129 9.83 -12.43 -29.93
N GLY A 130 9.65 -13.71 -29.63
CA GLY A 130 10.73 -14.64 -29.25
C GLY A 130 10.56 -15.21 -27.83
N VAL A 131 11.66 -15.48 -27.14
CA VAL A 131 11.65 -15.93 -25.75
C VAL A 131 11.47 -14.72 -24.81
N PRO A 132 10.53 -14.75 -23.85
CA PRO A 132 10.31 -13.61 -22.96
C PRO A 132 11.53 -13.31 -22.07
N ILE A 133 11.83 -12.02 -21.89
CA ILE A 133 12.87 -11.52 -20.99
C ILE A 133 12.22 -11.11 -19.66
N LEU A 134 12.43 -11.93 -18.63
CA LEU A 134 12.02 -11.63 -17.26
C LEU A 134 12.88 -10.51 -16.67
N ARG A 135 12.24 -9.44 -16.21
CA ARG A 135 12.85 -8.30 -15.53
C ARG A 135 12.23 -8.09 -14.16
N VAL A 136 12.92 -7.36 -13.28
CA VAL A 136 12.41 -7.04 -11.93
C VAL A 136 11.05 -6.36 -11.98
N GLY A 137 10.83 -5.44 -12.94
CA GLY A 137 9.51 -4.81 -13.13
C GLY A 137 8.38 -5.82 -13.36
N ASN A 138 8.65 -6.93 -14.05
CA ASN A 138 7.67 -8.00 -14.30
C ASN A 138 7.26 -8.75 -13.04
N LEU A 139 8.07 -8.71 -11.98
CA LEU A 139 7.80 -9.38 -10.71
C LEU A 139 7.01 -8.49 -9.73
N PHE A 140 7.01 -7.16 -9.92
CA PHE A 140 6.49 -6.24 -8.90
C PHE A 140 5.52 -5.17 -9.42
N THR A 141 5.72 -4.65 -10.63
CA THR A 141 5.09 -3.36 -11.02
C THR A 141 4.54 -3.30 -12.44
N SER A 142 4.90 -4.22 -13.33
CA SER A 142 4.63 -4.09 -14.77
C SER A 142 4.24 -5.41 -15.40
N ASN A 143 3.23 -5.37 -16.26
CA ASN A 143 2.83 -6.49 -17.12
C ASN A 143 3.45 -6.38 -18.53
N GLU A 144 4.38 -5.44 -18.75
CA GLU A 144 5.00 -5.23 -20.07
C GLU A 144 6.20 -6.14 -20.28
N TRP A 145 6.16 -6.89 -21.38
CA TRP A 145 7.18 -7.86 -21.75
C TRP A 145 8.05 -7.40 -22.93
N TYR A 146 9.32 -7.77 -22.86
CA TYR A 146 10.22 -7.78 -24.01
C TYR A 146 10.60 -9.22 -24.30
N PHE A 147 11.05 -9.47 -25.52
CA PHE A 147 11.42 -10.79 -26.00
C PHE A 147 12.81 -10.77 -26.63
N SER A 148 13.40 -11.94 -26.82
CA SER A 148 14.67 -12.10 -27.52
C SER A 148 14.70 -13.39 -28.32
N ASP A 149 15.32 -13.36 -29.48
CA ASP A 149 15.59 -14.53 -30.33
C ASP A 149 16.94 -15.20 -30.01
N LEU A 150 17.71 -14.60 -29.10
CA LEU A 150 19.01 -15.11 -28.66
C LEU A 150 18.90 -16.55 -28.12
N GLN A 151 19.76 -17.42 -28.64
CA GLN A 151 20.01 -18.74 -28.09
C GLN A 151 21.10 -18.63 -27.04
N LEU A 152 20.75 -18.92 -25.78
CA LEU A 152 21.66 -18.79 -24.64
C LEU A 152 22.00 -20.17 -24.07
N GLU A 153 22.97 -20.20 -23.17
CA GLU A 153 23.29 -21.41 -22.40
C GLU A 153 22.10 -21.81 -21.49
N PRO A 154 21.91 -23.11 -21.16
CA PRO A 154 20.80 -23.58 -20.35
C PRO A 154 20.62 -22.85 -19.01
N GLU A 155 21.73 -22.44 -18.36
CA GLU A 155 21.72 -21.68 -17.10
C GLU A 155 21.09 -20.28 -17.22
N LYS A 156 20.91 -19.76 -18.45
CA LYS A 156 20.25 -18.47 -18.72
C LYS A 156 18.76 -18.58 -18.95
N TYR A 157 18.21 -19.78 -18.83
CA TYR A 157 16.78 -20.01 -18.81
C TYR A 157 16.28 -20.28 -17.38
N ILE A 158 15.09 -19.75 -17.12
CA ILE A 158 14.25 -20.07 -15.97
C ILE A 158 13.02 -20.78 -16.53
N ASP A 159 12.66 -21.88 -15.88
CA ASP A 159 11.48 -22.68 -16.19
C ASP A 159 10.57 -22.75 -14.94
N ASP A 160 9.34 -23.24 -15.11
CA ASP A 160 8.39 -23.33 -14.01
C ASP A 160 8.91 -24.17 -12.85
N GLY A 161 8.70 -23.66 -11.65
CA GLY A 161 9.20 -24.23 -10.41
C GLY A 161 10.60 -23.77 -10.03
N ASP A 162 11.34 -23.02 -10.85
CA ASP A 162 12.66 -22.50 -10.46
C ASP A 162 12.56 -21.47 -9.32
N LEU A 163 13.50 -21.56 -8.37
CA LEU A 163 13.67 -20.54 -7.33
C LEU A 163 14.51 -19.40 -7.89
N ILE A 164 13.99 -18.18 -7.79
CA ILE A 164 14.66 -16.98 -8.29
C ILE A 164 14.67 -15.89 -7.23
N TYR A 165 15.61 -14.95 -7.32
CA TYR A 165 15.74 -13.84 -6.39
C TYR A 165 15.98 -12.53 -7.15
N ALA A 166 15.06 -11.57 -7.00
CA ALA A 166 15.25 -10.21 -7.51
C ALA A 166 16.05 -9.39 -6.49
N TRP A 167 17.03 -8.59 -6.95
CA TRP A 167 17.96 -7.90 -6.04
C TRP A 167 18.10 -6.37 -6.26
N SER A 168 17.20 -5.73 -7.02
CA SER A 168 17.33 -4.31 -7.43
C SER A 168 16.09 -3.47 -7.15
N ALA A 169 16.23 -2.40 -6.34
CA ALA A 169 15.17 -1.48 -5.85
C ALA A 169 14.00 -2.17 -5.11
N SER A 170 13.32 -3.10 -5.76
CA SER A 170 12.41 -4.09 -5.18
C SER A 170 13.10 -5.46 -5.21
N PHE A 171 13.12 -6.16 -4.08
CA PHE A 171 13.85 -7.42 -3.94
C PHE A 171 13.09 -8.46 -3.11
N GLY A 172 13.40 -9.73 -3.39
CA GLY A 172 12.78 -10.88 -2.74
C GLY A 172 12.83 -12.15 -3.60
N PRO A 173 12.58 -13.32 -2.99
CA PRO A 173 12.53 -14.60 -3.67
C PRO A 173 11.17 -14.90 -4.31
N PHE A 174 11.17 -15.73 -5.34
CA PHE A 174 9.96 -16.24 -6.01
C PHE A 174 10.16 -17.69 -6.46
N ILE A 175 9.08 -18.49 -6.44
CA ILE A 175 9.00 -19.69 -7.30
C ILE A 175 8.39 -19.22 -8.62
N TRP A 176 9.10 -19.40 -9.72
CA TRP A 176 8.62 -19.01 -11.03
C TRP A 176 7.51 -19.93 -11.53
N GLN A 177 6.47 -19.38 -12.17
CA GLN A 177 5.29 -20.10 -12.71
C GLN A 177 4.78 -19.47 -14.02
N GLY A 178 5.67 -18.87 -14.82
CA GLY A 178 5.30 -18.12 -16.04
C GLY A 178 5.85 -18.72 -17.34
N GLY A 179 6.19 -20.01 -17.35
CA GLY A 179 6.76 -20.73 -18.48
C GLY A 179 8.23 -20.42 -18.73
N LYS A 180 8.77 -20.89 -19.85
CA LYS A 180 10.20 -20.72 -20.16
C LYS A 180 10.55 -19.27 -20.47
N VAL A 181 11.49 -18.69 -19.72
CA VAL A 181 11.98 -17.31 -19.91
C VAL A 181 13.50 -17.23 -19.85
N ILE A 182 14.06 -16.18 -20.43
CA ILE A 182 15.43 -15.71 -20.16
C ILE A 182 15.36 -14.51 -19.22
N TYR A 183 16.43 -14.19 -18.49
CA TYR A 183 16.31 -13.24 -17.38
C TYR A 183 17.43 -12.21 -17.29
N HIS A 184 17.02 -11.03 -16.84
CA HIS A 184 17.87 -9.86 -16.73
C HIS A 184 18.86 -9.98 -15.55
N TYR A 185 20.00 -9.26 -15.62
CA TYR A 185 21.08 -9.35 -14.61
C TYR A 185 20.67 -9.00 -13.17
N HIS A 186 19.55 -8.29 -12.98
CA HIS A 186 18.97 -7.96 -11.67
C HIS A 186 18.18 -9.12 -11.01
N ILE A 187 18.20 -10.30 -11.63
CA ILE A 187 17.57 -11.51 -11.13
C ILE A 187 18.64 -12.60 -11.05
N TRP A 188 18.63 -13.35 -9.95
CA TRP A 188 19.40 -14.57 -9.78
C TRP A 188 18.49 -15.78 -9.91
N LYS A 189 18.96 -16.80 -10.63
CA LYS A 189 18.43 -18.16 -10.47
C LYS A 189 19.19 -18.81 -9.31
N MET A 190 18.43 -19.36 -8.36
CA MET A 190 18.92 -19.96 -7.12
C MET A 190 18.84 -21.48 -7.27
N ASP A 191 19.84 -22.06 -7.93
CA ASP A 191 19.83 -23.47 -8.33
C ASP A 191 20.37 -24.36 -7.20
N ILE A 192 19.49 -25.12 -6.56
CA ILE A 192 19.82 -25.94 -5.38
C ILE A 192 20.61 -27.18 -5.83
N PHE A 193 21.79 -27.42 -5.25
CA PHE A 193 22.64 -28.54 -5.66
C PHE A 193 21.97 -29.90 -5.45
N LEU A 194 21.26 -30.07 -4.33
CA LEU A 194 20.67 -31.35 -3.96
C LEU A 194 19.32 -31.17 -3.25
N ASN A 195 18.23 -31.42 -3.96
CA ASN A 195 16.86 -31.28 -3.43
C ASN A 195 16.54 -32.25 -2.26
N SER A 196 17.28 -33.35 -2.11
CA SER A 196 17.15 -34.23 -0.93
C SER A 196 17.80 -33.66 0.33
N SER A 197 18.65 -32.63 0.19
CA SER A 197 19.28 -31.92 1.31
C SER A 197 18.56 -30.63 1.68
N LEU A 198 17.98 -29.93 0.69
CA LEU A 198 17.33 -28.64 0.89
C LEU A 198 16.03 -28.56 0.10
N ASP A 199 14.93 -28.36 0.82
CA ASP A 199 13.64 -28.07 0.23
C ASP A 199 13.62 -26.64 -0.35
N LYS A 200 13.11 -26.54 -1.59
CA LYS A 200 13.06 -25.29 -2.34
C LYS A 200 12.14 -24.25 -1.70
N ASN A 201 11.00 -24.67 -1.18
CA ASN A 201 10.04 -23.77 -0.54
C ASN A 201 10.53 -23.31 0.83
N PHE A 202 11.21 -24.19 1.57
CA PHE A 202 11.88 -23.80 2.81
C PHE A 202 12.97 -22.74 2.55
N SER A 203 13.80 -22.95 1.52
CA SER A 203 14.78 -21.95 1.09
C SER A 203 14.12 -20.62 0.68
N ARG A 204 12.99 -20.66 -0.03
CA ARG A 204 12.20 -19.47 -0.34
C ARG A 204 11.72 -18.75 0.94
N ILE A 205 11.19 -19.48 1.93
CA ILE A 205 10.74 -18.91 3.21
C ILE A 205 11.91 -18.22 3.93
N PHE A 206 13.08 -18.86 3.97
CA PHE A 206 14.29 -18.27 4.52
C PHE A 206 14.70 -16.99 3.80
N LEU A 207 14.79 -17.03 2.47
CA LEU A 207 15.12 -15.87 1.64
C LEU A 207 14.09 -14.74 1.79
N GLN A 208 12.83 -15.06 2.03
CA GLN A 208 11.77 -14.07 2.25
C GLN A 208 11.96 -13.38 3.60
N ALA A 209 12.17 -14.17 4.66
CA ALA A 209 12.36 -13.66 6.02
C ALA A 209 13.58 -12.72 6.12
N ILE A 210 14.71 -13.07 5.49
CA ILE A 210 15.88 -12.18 5.45
C ILE A 210 15.58 -10.91 4.65
N SER A 211 14.80 -11.01 3.58
CA SER A 211 14.47 -9.87 2.73
C SER A 211 13.61 -8.86 3.49
N GLU A 212 12.59 -9.32 4.22
CA GLU A 212 11.75 -8.46 5.06
C GLU A 212 12.54 -7.80 6.19
N ARG A 213 13.46 -8.54 6.82
CA ARG A 213 14.34 -7.95 7.84
C ARG A 213 15.23 -6.85 7.29
N ILE A 214 15.82 -7.06 6.10
CA ILE A 214 16.64 -6.05 5.44
C ILE A 214 15.81 -4.80 5.14
N LYS A 215 14.59 -4.96 4.60
CA LYS A 215 13.66 -3.85 4.35
C LYS A 215 13.33 -3.09 5.63
N ALA A 216 13.10 -3.80 6.74
CA ALA A 216 12.78 -3.18 8.04
C ALA A 216 13.95 -2.39 8.64
N SER A 217 15.20 -2.81 8.40
CA SER A 217 16.40 -2.11 8.90
C SER A 217 16.76 -0.83 8.13
N GLY A 218 16.19 -0.61 6.95
CA GLY A 218 16.58 0.42 6.00
C GLY A 218 15.87 1.77 6.15
N ASN A 219 16.04 2.46 7.28
CA ASN A 219 15.74 3.90 7.36
C ASN A 219 16.97 4.71 6.89
N GLY A 220 17.16 4.81 5.57
CA GLY A 220 18.22 5.66 4.99
C GLY A 220 18.52 5.35 3.53
N ILE A 221 18.82 6.40 2.75
CA ILE A 221 19.07 6.44 1.30
C ILE A 221 20.23 5.53 0.82
N ALA A 222 20.95 4.87 1.73
CA ALA A 222 21.86 3.78 1.39
C ALA A 222 21.08 2.45 1.39
N MET A 223 20.52 2.08 0.24
CA MET A 223 19.98 0.73 0.04
C MET A 223 21.00 -0.29 0.53
N ILE A 224 20.59 -1.21 1.41
CA ILE A 224 21.35 -2.44 1.64
C ILE A 224 21.27 -3.23 0.32
N HIS A 225 22.13 -2.90 -0.63
CA HIS A 225 22.25 -3.64 -1.89
C HIS A 225 22.77 -5.03 -1.55
N MET A 226 21.90 -6.02 -1.65
CA MET A 226 22.30 -7.41 -1.62
C MET A 226 23.17 -7.70 -2.85
N THR A 227 24.48 -7.84 -2.65
CA THR A 227 25.40 -8.25 -3.72
C THR A 227 25.44 -9.77 -3.83
N LYS A 228 25.83 -10.29 -4.99
CA LYS A 228 25.94 -11.74 -5.19
C LYS A 228 26.89 -12.38 -4.18
N GLU A 229 28.06 -11.76 -4.00
CA GLU A 229 29.07 -12.25 -3.04
C GLU A 229 28.54 -12.25 -1.60
N ARG A 230 27.72 -11.27 -1.22
CA ARG A 230 27.08 -11.24 0.10
C ARG A 230 26.06 -12.37 0.21
N MET A 231 25.19 -12.54 -0.78
CA MET A 231 24.18 -13.60 -0.82
C MET A 231 24.82 -14.98 -0.71
N GLU A 232 25.87 -15.25 -1.48
CA GLU A 232 26.62 -16.52 -1.45
C GLU A 232 27.17 -16.86 -0.05
N LYS A 233 27.48 -15.85 0.77
CA LYS A 233 28.04 -16.04 2.12
C LYS A 233 27.03 -15.95 3.25
N VAL A 234 25.75 -15.70 2.96
CA VAL A 234 24.69 -15.75 3.96
C VAL A 234 24.65 -17.15 4.59
N ILE A 235 24.55 -17.21 5.92
CA ILE A 235 24.36 -18.46 6.64
C ILE A 235 22.91 -18.91 6.53
N HIS A 236 22.69 -20.02 5.84
CA HIS A 236 21.42 -20.71 5.72
C HIS A 236 21.27 -21.73 6.86
N PRO A 237 20.19 -21.67 7.66
CA PRO A 237 19.84 -22.73 8.59
C PRO A 237 19.32 -23.96 7.83
N VAL A 238 19.83 -25.14 8.13
CA VAL A 238 19.40 -26.40 7.48
C VAL A 238 18.78 -27.31 8.54
N PRO A 239 17.44 -27.39 8.63
CA PRO A 239 16.76 -28.40 9.44
C PRO A 239 16.88 -29.80 8.80
N PRO A 240 16.57 -30.87 9.54
CA PRO A 240 16.21 -32.16 8.96
C PRO A 240 15.19 -32.03 7.83
N ILE A 241 15.27 -32.86 6.80
CA ILE A 241 14.49 -32.69 5.57
C ILE A 241 12.97 -32.81 5.80
N GLU A 242 12.54 -33.66 6.72
CA GLU A 242 11.12 -33.79 7.07
C GLU A 242 10.64 -32.57 7.88
N GLU A 243 11.49 -32.02 8.76
CA GLU A 243 11.19 -30.77 9.46
C GLU A 243 11.03 -29.60 8.48
N GLN A 244 11.87 -29.51 7.43
CA GLN A 244 11.73 -28.49 6.38
C GLN A 244 10.34 -28.55 5.72
N LYS A 245 9.86 -29.74 5.35
CA LYS A 245 8.54 -29.93 4.76
C LYS A 245 7.41 -29.56 5.73
N ASN A 246 7.50 -30.01 6.98
CA ASN A 246 6.52 -29.69 8.01
C ASN A 246 6.43 -28.18 8.27
N ILE A 247 7.57 -27.48 8.26
CA ILE A 247 7.62 -26.01 8.37
C ILE A 247 6.94 -25.37 7.16
N VAL A 248 7.24 -25.84 5.93
CA VAL A 248 6.61 -25.32 4.70
C VAL A 248 5.10 -25.48 4.76
N ASP A 249 4.61 -26.66 5.12
CA ASP A 249 3.17 -26.95 5.21
C ASP A 249 2.50 -26.04 6.25
N LYS A 250 3.12 -25.89 7.43
CA LYS A 250 2.57 -25.03 8.49
C LYS A 250 2.58 -23.56 8.12
N VAL A 251 3.62 -23.08 7.44
CA VAL A 251 3.67 -21.70 6.93
C VAL A 251 2.58 -21.49 5.88
N ASN A 252 2.37 -22.43 4.95
CA ASN A 252 1.33 -22.31 3.94
C ASN A 252 -0.06 -22.24 4.59
N GLU A 253 -0.36 -23.12 5.55
CA GLU A 253 -1.61 -23.10 6.32
C GLU A 253 -1.86 -21.73 6.96
N LEU A 254 -0.87 -21.20 7.70
CA LEU A 254 -0.99 -19.92 8.39
C LEU A 254 -1.07 -18.72 7.43
N MET A 255 -0.39 -18.79 6.28
CA MET A 255 -0.47 -17.76 5.25
C MET A 255 -1.85 -17.73 4.59
N THR A 256 -2.46 -18.89 4.33
CA THR A 256 -3.84 -18.98 3.84
C THR A 256 -4.83 -18.40 4.85
N LEU A 257 -4.65 -18.65 6.14
CA LEU A 257 -5.47 -18.00 7.17
C LEU A 257 -5.27 -16.48 7.18
N CYS A 258 -4.05 -15.99 6.99
CA CYS A 258 -3.80 -14.55 6.84
C CYS A 258 -4.50 -13.96 5.61
N ASP A 259 -4.50 -14.67 4.46
CA ASP A 259 -5.20 -14.26 3.24
C ASP A 259 -6.71 -14.15 3.49
N GLN A 260 -7.29 -15.11 4.21
CA GLN A 260 -8.70 -15.10 4.60
C GLN A 260 -9.05 -13.93 5.53
N LEU A 261 -8.22 -13.68 6.55
CA LEU A 261 -8.40 -12.55 7.47
C LEU A 261 -8.30 -11.21 6.75
N GLU A 262 -7.37 -11.08 5.82
CA GLU A 262 -7.19 -9.89 4.97
C GLU A 262 -8.44 -9.64 4.13
N SER A 263 -8.88 -10.65 3.39
CA SER A 263 -10.09 -10.56 2.56
C SER A 263 -11.36 -10.26 3.36
N GLN A 264 -11.52 -10.87 4.55
CA GLN A 264 -12.65 -10.61 5.42
C GLN A 264 -12.64 -9.18 5.97
N THR A 265 -11.46 -8.69 6.38
CA THR A 265 -11.31 -7.34 6.91
C THR A 265 -11.58 -6.29 5.83
N GLU A 266 -11.04 -6.46 4.62
CA GLU A 266 -11.31 -5.59 3.48
C GLU A 266 -12.81 -5.56 3.15
N SER A 267 -13.44 -6.74 3.06
CA SER A 267 -14.88 -6.86 2.79
C SER A 267 -15.72 -6.16 3.87
N SER A 268 -15.32 -6.27 5.14
CA SER A 268 -16.01 -5.59 6.25
C SER A 268 -15.87 -4.07 6.17
N ILE A 269 -14.69 -3.56 5.80
CA ILE A 269 -14.45 -2.13 5.61
C ILE A 269 -15.29 -1.59 4.45
N ASP A 270 -15.30 -2.29 3.31
CA ASP A 270 -16.07 -1.88 2.14
C ASP A 270 -17.58 -1.93 2.41
N ALA A 271 -18.07 -2.99 3.07
CA ALA A 271 -19.48 -3.09 3.46
C ALA A 271 -19.89 -1.97 4.42
N HIS A 272 -19.04 -1.65 5.41
CA HIS A 272 -19.28 -0.54 6.32
C HIS A 272 -19.33 0.81 5.58
N LYS A 273 -18.40 1.04 4.66
CA LYS A 273 -18.38 2.25 3.82
C LYS A 273 -19.66 2.37 2.98
N THR A 274 -20.07 1.31 2.28
CA THR A 274 -21.30 1.31 1.48
C THR A 274 -22.54 1.55 2.35
N LEU A 275 -22.57 0.98 3.57
CA LEU A 275 -23.67 1.20 4.51
C LEU A 275 -23.76 2.69 4.92
N VAL A 276 -22.64 3.29 5.32
CA VAL A 276 -22.58 4.72 5.68
C VAL A 276 -23.01 5.60 4.50
N GLU A 277 -22.45 5.38 3.31
CA GLU A 277 -22.80 6.14 2.10
C GLU A 277 -24.29 6.02 1.77
N THR A 278 -24.86 4.81 1.83
CA THR A 278 -26.28 4.57 1.55
C THR A 278 -27.17 5.27 2.57
N LEU A 279 -26.87 5.15 3.85
CA LEU A 279 -27.65 5.80 4.92
C LEU A 279 -27.58 7.32 4.81
N LEU A 280 -26.40 7.91 4.59
CA LEU A 280 -26.27 9.35 4.38
C LEU A 280 -27.00 9.81 3.11
N ALA A 281 -27.00 9.01 2.04
CA ALA A 281 -27.78 9.29 0.84
C ALA A 281 -29.30 9.26 1.09
N THR A 282 -29.80 8.44 2.03
CA THR A 282 -31.22 8.50 2.40
C THR A 282 -31.59 9.84 3.02
N LEU A 283 -30.67 10.46 3.79
CA LEU A 283 -30.89 11.80 4.35
C LEU A 283 -30.98 12.86 3.25
N THR A 284 -30.04 12.87 2.30
CA THR A 284 -30.01 13.89 1.24
C THR A 284 -31.18 13.76 0.26
N ASN A 285 -31.71 12.55 0.09
CA ASN A 285 -32.87 12.27 -0.75
C ASN A 285 -34.23 12.42 -0.04
N ALA A 286 -34.26 12.66 1.27
CA ALA A 286 -35.51 12.89 2.00
C ALA A 286 -36.29 14.07 1.40
N LYS A 287 -37.60 13.92 1.21
CA LYS A 287 -38.44 14.92 0.53
C LYS A 287 -38.74 16.11 1.43
N ASP A 288 -38.90 15.87 2.72
CA ASP A 288 -39.25 16.88 3.71
C ASP A 288 -38.57 16.60 5.07
N ALA A 289 -38.81 17.51 6.02
CA ALA A 289 -38.22 17.45 7.36
C ALA A 289 -38.71 16.24 8.18
N ASP A 290 -39.91 15.71 7.90
CA ASP A 290 -40.46 14.58 8.64
C ASP A 290 -39.78 13.27 8.20
N GLU A 291 -39.65 13.05 6.88
CA GLU A 291 -38.89 11.90 6.32
C GLU A 291 -37.40 11.96 6.70
N LEU A 292 -36.83 13.17 6.77
CA LEU A 292 -35.46 13.39 7.24
C LEU A 292 -35.29 13.00 8.71
N ASN A 293 -36.24 13.38 9.58
CA ASN A 293 -36.20 13.04 11.00
C ASN A 293 -36.32 11.53 11.23
N GLU A 294 -37.19 10.83 10.51
CA GLU A 294 -37.30 9.37 10.58
C GLU A 294 -36.01 8.68 10.15
N SER A 295 -35.40 9.14 9.05
CA SER A 295 -34.15 8.61 8.53
C SER A 295 -32.98 8.88 9.49
N TRP A 296 -32.95 10.08 10.08
CA TRP A 296 -31.96 10.45 11.09
C TRP A 296 -32.09 9.61 12.36
N GLN A 297 -33.32 9.32 12.81
CA GLN A 297 -33.54 8.52 14.01
C GLN A 297 -32.89 7.14 13.88
N ARG A 298 -33.06 6.47 12.73
CA ARG A 298 -32.41 5.16 12.44
C ARG A 298 -30.88 5.24 12.48
N ILE A 299 -30.30 6.32 11.96
CA ILE A 299 -28.86 6.54 11.97
C ILE A 299 -28.37 6.80 13.41
N SER A 300 -29.11 7.61 14.18
CA SER A 300 -28.75 7.98 15.55
C SER A 300 -28.73 6.78 16.51
N GLU A 301 -29.62 5.80 16.30
CA GLU A 301 -29.65 4.55 17.09
C GLU A 301 -28.39 3.69 16.91
N HIS A 302 -27.67 3.88 15.80
CA HIS A 302 -26.46 3.14 15.47
C HIS A 302 -25.23 4.06 15.31
N PHE A 303 -25.28 5.26 15.87
CA PHE A 303 -24.26 6.29 15.68
C PHE A 303 -22.85 5.80 16.06
N ASP A 304 -22.72 5.15 17.22
CA ASP A 304 -21.45 4.64 17.75
C ASP A 304 -20.83 3.53 16.88
N THR A 305 -21.63 2.86 16.06
CA THR A 305 -21.18 1.82 15.14
C THR A 305 -20.87 2.38 13.76
N LEU A 306 -21.68 3.33 13.28
CA LEU A 306 -21.60 3.91 11.94
C LEU A 306 -20.45 4.91 11.79
N PHE A 307 -20.15 5.69 12.83
CA PHE A 307 -19.21 6.80 12.76
C PHE A 307 -17.98 6.56 13.63
N THR A 308 -17.30 5.44 13.37
CA THR A 308 -16.11 5.01 14.13
C THR A 308 -14.79 5.45 13.50
N THR A 309 -14.83 5.99 12.28
CA THR A 309 -13.63 6.38 11.52
C THR A 309 -13.66 7.86 11.15
N GLU A 310 -12.48 8.47 11.00
CA GLU A 310 -12.35 9.87 10.57
C GLU A 310 -13.07 10.13 9.24
N ASP A 311 -12.95 9.19 8.28
CA ASP A 311 -13.63 9.28 6.98
C ASP A 311 -15.16 9.29 7.12
N SER A 312 -15.73 8.35 7.89
CA SER A 312 -17.17 8.31 8.15
C SER A 312 -17.69 9.58 8.83
N ILE A 313 -16.91 10.15 9.76
CA ILE A 313 -17.24 11.39 10.46
C ILE A 313 -17.21 12.58 9.50
N ASP A 314 -16.22 12.63 8.61
CA ASP A 314 -16.12 13.70 7.62
C ASP A 314 -17.24 13.62 6.58
N GLN A 315 -17.61 12.41 6.13
CA GLN A 315 -18.78 12.21 5.29
C GLN A 315 -20.05 12.75 5.97
N LEU A 316 -20.28 12.42 7.24
CA LEU A 316 -21.41 12.94 8.01
C LEU A 316 -21.42 14.47 8.07
N LYS A 317 -20.27 15.11 8.35
CA LYS A 317 -20.17 16.58 8.37
C LYS A 317 -20.56 17.19 7.02
N GLN A 318 -20.07 16.61 5.91
CA GLN A 318 -20.42 17.09 4.57
C GLN A 318 -21.92 16.92 4.27
N THR A 319 -22.50 15.78 4.65
CA THR A 319 -23.95 15.56 4.51
C THR A 319 -24.75 16.58 5.29
N ILE A 320 -24.38 16.89 6.54
CA ILE A 320 -25.06 17.91 7.35
C ILE A 320 -24.98 19.29 6.66
N LEU A 321 -23.82 19.68 6.15
CA LEU A 321 -23.66 20.94 5.41
C LEU A 321 -24.53 20.98 4.15
N GLN A 322 -24.59 19.88 3.39
CA GLN A 322 -25.44 19.78 2.21
C GLN A 322 -26.92 19.94 2.58
N LEU A 323 -27.40 19.24 3.60
CA LEU A 323 -28.78 19.34 4.08
C LEU A 323 -29.14 20.76 4.53
N ALA A 324 -28.18 21.48 5.13
CA ALA A 324 -28.37 22.88 5.53
C ALA A 324 -28.64 23.79 4.33
N VAL A 325 -27.83 23.66 3.27
CA VAL A 325 -27.96 24.51 2.07
C VAL A 325 -29.16 24.10 1.21
N MET A 326 -29.61 22.84 1.30
CA MET A 326 -30.87 22.39 0.70
C MET A 326 -32.11 22.83 1.49
N GLY A 327 -31.95 23.46 2.66
CA GLY A 327 -33.05 23.90 3.53
C GLY A 327 -33.83 22.75 4.18
N LYS A 328 -33.26 21.55 4.26
CA LYS A 328 -33.94 20.35 4.77
C LYS A 328 -33.81 20.15 6.28
N LEU A 329 -32.87 20.83 6.93
CA LEU A 329 -32.62 20.67 8.37
C LEU A 329 -33.72 21.25 9.26
N VAL A 330 -34.57 22.13 8.75
CA VAL A 330 -35.65 22.77 9.51
C VAL A 330 -36.94 22.82 8.70
N LYS A 331 -38.08 22.76 9.39
CA LYS A 331 -39.39 22.92 8.79
C LYS A 331 -39.53 24.35 8.24
N GLN A 332 -39.96 24.47 6.98
CA GLN A 332 -40.17 25.75 6.31
C GLN A 332 -41.52 26.35 6.71
N ASP A 333 -41.58 27.66 6.95
CA ASP A 333 -42.84 28.39 7.15
C ASP A 333 -43.34 28.95 5.80
N PRO A 334 -44.51 28.53 5.30
CA PRO A 334 -45.07 29.06 4.06
C PRO A 334 -45.37 30.56 4.08
N ASN A 335 -45.40 31.18 5.27
CA ASN A 335 -45.65 32.62 5.46
C ASN A 335 -44.36 33.44 5.51
N ASP A 336 -43.19 32.82 5.46
CA ASP A 336 -41.93 33.54 5.37
C ASP A 336 -41.88 34.40 4.10
N GLU A 337 -41.27 35.58 4.23
CA GLU A 337 -41.06 36.47 3.09
C GLU A 337 -40.18 35.76 2.04
N PRO A 338 -40.60 35.71 0.76
CA PRO A 338 -39.81 35.04 -0.26
C PRO A 338 -38.48 35.77 -0.47
N ALA A 339 -37.41 35.00 -0.68
CA ALA A 339 -36.07 35.49 -0.91
C ALA A 339 -35.99 36.46 -2.11
N SER A 340 -36.91 36.37 -3.08
CA SER A 340 -37.04 37.33 -4.19
C SER A 340 -37.24 38.77 -3.72
N ALA A 341 -38.01 39.01 -2.65
CA ALA A 341 -38.20 40.35 -2.08
C ALA A 341 -36.93 40.88 -1.39
N LEU A 342 -36.11 40.00 -0.82
CA LEU A 342 -34.79 40.37 -0.31
C LEU A 342 -33.82 40.68 -1.45
N LEU A 343 -33.81 39.87 -2.51
CA LEU A 343 -32.96 40.09 -3.68
C LEU A 343 -33.30 41.39 -4.42
N GLU A 344 -34.58 41.76 -4.50
CA GLU A 344 -35.02 43.05 -5.05
C GLU A 344 -34.45 44.22 -4.24
N ARG A 345 -34.57 44.18 -2.90
CA ARG A 345 -33.97 45.19 -2.01
C ARG A 345 -32.45 45.28 -2.16
N ILE A 346 -31.76 44.15 -2.27
CA ILE A 346 -30.31 44.10 -2.50
C ILE A 346 -29.96 44.73 -3.86
N ALA A 347 -30.75 44.47 -4.90
CA ALA A 347 -30.53 45.05 -6.23
C ALA A 347 -30.70 46.58 -6.21
N GLU A 348 -31.74 47.10 -5.56
CA GLU A 348 -31.96 48.54 -5.38
C GLU A 348 -30.82 49.21 -4.61
N GLU A 349 -30.39 48.61 -3.50
CA GLU A 349 -29.27 49.12 -2.71
C GLU A 349 -27.97 49.12 -3.54
N LYS A 350 -27.73 48.06 -4.32
CA LYS A 350 -26.56 47.97 -5.20
C LYS A 350 -26.59 49.04 -6.28
N GLU A 351 -27.73 49.35 -6.87
CA GLU A 351 -27.88 50.47 -7.81
C GLU A 351 -27.57 51.81 -7.16
N GLN A 352 -28.04 52.02 -5.92
CA GLN A 352 -27.75 53.24 -5.18
C GLN A 352 -26.24 53.36 -4.89
N LEU A 353 -25.58 52.28 -4.47
CA LEU A 353 -24.13 52.26 -4.24
C LEU A 353 -23.32 52.54 -5.53
N ILE A 354 -23.83 52.14 -6.69
CA ILE A 354 -23.25 52.47 -7.99
C ILE A 354 -23.43 53.96 -8.30
N LYS A 355 -24.63 54.53 -8.06
CA LYS A 355 -24.91 55.96 -8.23
C LYS A 355 -24.02 56.81 -7.32
N ASP A 356 -23.84 56.36 -6.08
CA ASP A 356 -22.97 56.96 -5.07
C ASP A 356 -21.47 56.76 -5.35
N LYS A 357 -21.11 56.01 -6.40
CA LYS A 357 -19.73 55.65 -6.78
C LYS A 357 -18.95 54.89 -5.71
N LYS A 358 -19.62 54.27 -4.74
CA LYS A 358 -19.01 53.41 -3.72
C LYS A 358 -18.57 52.07 -4.29
N ILE A 359 -19.27 51.58 -5.31
CA ILE A 359 -18.91 50.37 -6.06
C ILE A 359 -18.97 50.64 -7.57
N LYS A 360 -18.20 49.86 -8.35
CA LYS A 360 -18.15 49.99 -9.82
C LYS A 360 -19.33 49.26 -10.47
N LYS A 361 -19.93 49.85 -11.51
CA LYS A 361 -20.90 49.17 -12.37
C LYS A 361 -20.23 48.00 -13.10
N GLN A 362 -20.81 46.82 -13.01
CA GLN A 362 -20.24 45.59 -13.55
C GLN A 362 -20.99 45.14 -14.81
N LYS A 363 -20.35 44.25 -15.57
CA LYS A 363 -20.95 43.63 -16.75
C LYS A 363 -22.07 42.68 -16.29
N ALA A 364 -23.23 42.75 -16.95
CA ALA A 364 -24.31 41.80 -16.71
C ALA A 364 -23.83 40.37 -17.01
N LEU A 365 -24.11 39.45 -16.08
CA LEU A 365 -23.86 38.02 -16.27
C LEU A 365 -25.04 37.38 -16.99
N GLU A 366 -24.81 36.21 -17.58
CA GLU A 366 -25.87 35.42 -18.19
C GLU A 366 -26.89 34.98 -17.12
N PRO A 367 -28.17 34.81 -17.50
CA PRO A 367 -29.19 34.23 -16.61
C PRO A 367 -28.72 32.90 -16.02
N ILE A 368 -29.19 32.58 -14.82
CA ILE A 368 -28.94 31.26 -14.20
C ILE A 368 -29.73 30.23 -15.02
N SER A 369 -29.03 29.28 -15.62
CA SER A 369 -29.61 28.20 -16.40
C SER A 369 -30.09 27.05 -15.51
N GLU A 370 -30.84 26.09 -16.07
CA GLU A 370 -31.21 24.89 -15.31
C GLU A 370 -29.97 24.03 -14.96
N ASP A 371 -28.95 24.02 -15.82
CA ASP A 371 -27.69 23.31 -15.56
C ASP A 371 -26.90 23.93 -14.39
N ASP A 372 -27.15 25.19 -14.05
CA ASP A 372 -26.55 25.87 -12.90
C ASP A 372 -27.23 25.50 -11.56
N LYS A 373 -28.35 24.75 -11.58
CA LYS A 373 -29.16 24.42 -10.41
C LYS A 373 -28.90 22.97 -9.97
N PRO A 374 -28.04 22.74 -8.96
CA PRO A 374 -27.65 21.39 -8.55
C PRO A 374 -28.78 20.61 -7.86
N PHE A 375 -29.82 21.28 -7.36
CA PHE A 375 -30.96 20.68 -6.67
C PHE A 375 -32.17 21.62 -6.64
N GLU A 376 -33.33 21.07 -6.25
CA GLU A 376 -34.56 21.83 -6.04
C GLU A 376 -34.53 22.60 -4.71
N LEU A 377 -34.90 23.88 -4.76
CA LEU A 377 -34.97 24.73 -3.57
C LEU A 377 -36.33 24.62 -2.87
N PRO A 378 -36.38 24.84 -1.54
CA PRO A 378 -37.63 24.99 -0.83
C PRO A 378 -38.48 26.16 -1.38
N LYS A 379 -39.79 26.08 -1.16
CA LYS A 379 -40.71 27.16 -1.53
C LYS A 379 -40.29 28.46 -0.83
N GLY A 380 -40.16 29.54 -1.60
CA GLY A 380 -39.76 30.87 -1.10
C GLY A 380 -38.26 31.13 -1.21
N TRP A 381 -37.43 30.12 -1.49
CA TRP A 381 -36.00 30.31 -1.76
C TRP A 381 -35.77 30.61 -3.24
N GLU A 382 -34.70 31.34 -3.55
CA GLU A 382 -34.36 31.77 -4.91
C GLU A 382 -32.87 31.55 -5.19
N TRP A 383 -32.55 31.06 -6.39
CA TRP A 383 -31.17 30.97 -6.82
C TRP A 383 -30.66 32.37 -7.18
N CYS A 384 -29.51 32.76 -6.62
CA CYS A 384 -28.79 33.96 -7.02
C CYS A 384 -27.30 33.65 -7.19
N ARG A 385 -26.57 34.49 -7.93
CA ARG A 385 -25.12 34.36 -7.99
C ARG A 385 -24.55 35.00 -6.72
N VAL A 386 -23.47 34.44 -6.16
CA VAL A 386 -22.78 35.02 -4.97
C VAL A 386 -22.43 36.50 -5.19
N TRP A 387 -22.18 36.88 -6.43
CA TRP A 387 -21.91 38.25 -6.84
C TRP A 387 -23.10 39.21 -6.71
N ASP A 388 -24.33 38.71 -6.80
CA ASP A 388 -25.54 39.51 -6.68
C ASP A 388 -25.70 40.04 -5.24
N ILE A 389 -25.29 39.22 -4.26
CA ILE A 389 -25.41 39.47 -2.82
C ILE A 389 -24.10 39.93 -2.14
N SER A 390 -23.03 40.15 -2.90
CA SER A 390 -21.73 40.57 -2.37
C SER A 390 -21.37 42.00 -2.77
N HIS A 391 -20.87 42.80 -1.82
CA HIS A 391 -20.34 44.14 -2.12
C HIS A 391 -19.07 44.11 -2.98
N THR A 392 -18.20 43.11 -2.77
CA THR A 392 -16.92 42.98 -3.46
C THR A 392 -16.48 41.53 -3.49
N ILE A 393 -16.12 41.03 -4.67
CA ILE A 393 -15.42 39.76 -4.85
C ILE A 393 -14.13 40.11 -5.62
N THR A 394 -12.99 39.78 -5.01
CA THR A 394 -11.67 40.11 -5.55
C THR A 394 -10.73 38.93 -5.36
N SER A 395 -9.75 38.79 -6.27
CA SER A 395 -8.67 37.81 -6.13
C SER A 395 -7.52 38.30 -5.24
N GLY A 396 -7.73 39.44 -4.56
CA GLY A 396 -6.66 40.15 -3.86
C GLY A 396 -5.75 40.93 -4.82
N SER A 397 -4.68 41.52 -4.29
CA SER A 397 -3.70 42.25 -5.09
C SER A 397 -2.59 41.31 -5.59
N ARG A 398 -2.08 41.54 -6.80
CA ARG A 398 -0.89 40.85 -7.34
C ARG A 398 0.36 41.66 -6.98
N ASP A 399 1.52 41.01 -6.89
CA ASP A 399 2.84 41.63 -6.59
C ASP A 399 3.01 42.27 -5.21
N TRP A 400 2.41 41.71 -4.16
CA TRP A 400 2.42 42.30 -2.81
C TRP A 400 3.67 42.00 -1.97
N ALA A 401 4.59 41.13 -2.44
CA ALA A 401 5.88 40.82 -1.78
C ALA A 401 6.68 42.07 -1.37
N LYS A 402 6.61 43.12 -2.18
CA LYS A 402 7.27 44.42 -1.96
C LYS A 402 6.62 45.29 -0.87
N TYR A 403 5.45 44.91 -0.36
CA TYR A 403 4.69 45.66 0.65
C TYR A 403 4.64 44.95 2.01
N TYR A 404 5.44 43.89 2.21
CA TYR A 404 5.52 43.24 3.51
C TYR A 404 6.19 44.18 4.51
N SER A 405 5.67 44.18 5.73
CA SER A 405 6.15 45.01 6.83
C SER A 405 6.11 44.19 8.11
N ASP A 406 7.09 44.42 8.98
CA ASP A 406 7.15 43.80 10.31
C ASP A 406 6.12 44.42 11.30
N SER A 407 5.37 45.43 10.86
CA SER A 407 4.29 46.07 11.63
C SER A 407 3.12 46.49 10.72
N GLY A 408 1.89 46.42 11.24
CA GLY A 408 0.67 46.80 10.53
C GLY A 408 -0.35 45.67 10.41
N ALA A 409 -1.22 45.76 9.40
CA ALA A 409 -2.25 44.76 9.15
C ALA A 409 -1.65 43.41 8.73
N ILE A 410 -2.20 42.31 9.27
CA ILE A 410 -1.73 40.96 8.98
C ILE A 410 -2.06 40.60 7.52
N PHE A 411 -1.07 40.10 6.80
CA PHE A 411 -1.27 39.59 5.47
C PHE A 411 -1.74 38.13 5.50
N VAL A 412 -2.90 37.85 4.90
CA VAL A 412 -3.47 36.50 4.81
C VAL A 412 -3.23 35.91 3.41
N THR A 413 -2.59 34.74 3.36
CA THR A 413 -2.38 33.99 2.12
C THR A 413 -3.21 32.71 2.07
N MET A 414 -3.40 32.14 0.88
CA MET A 414 -4.00 30.81 0.71
C MET A 414 -3.24 29.70 1.48
N GLY A 415 -1.93 29.86 1.65
CA GLY A 415 -1.11 28.95 2.46
C GLY A 415 -1.43 29.05 3.96
N ASN A 416 -1.77 30.25 4.45
CA ASN A 416 -2.30 30.42 5.79
C ASN A 416 -3.68 29.77 5.89
N LEU A 417 -4.47 29.81 4.79
CA LEU A 417 -5.85 29.37 4.81
C LEU A 417 -6.10 27.85 4.73
N SER A 418 -5.13 27.09 4.24
CA SER A 418 -5.28 25.68 3.89
C SER A 418 -4.89 24.67 4.98
N ARG A 419 -4.46 25.11 6.18
CA ARG A 419 -3.91 24.22 7.23
C ARG A 419 -4.74 24.11 8.51
N GLY A 420 -6.06 24.29 8.41
CA GLY A 420 -7.02 23.94 9.48
C GLY A 420 -6.86 24.67 10.82
N SER A 421 -5.92 25.60 10.93
CA SER A 421 -5.67 26.38 12.13
C SER A 421 -5.17 27.76 11.71
N TYR A 422 -5.92 28.80 12.07
CA TYR A 422 -5.37 30.15 12.11
C TYR A 422 -5.17 30.48 13.58
N GLN A 423 -3.93 30.35 14.04
CA GLN A 423 -3.48 31.23 15.10
C GLN A 423 -2.93 32.46 14.40
N LEU A 424 -3.79 33.48 14.29
CA LEU A 424 -3.30 34.84 14.18
C LEU A 424 -2.64 35.11 15.54
N MET A 425 -1.30 35.17 15.58
CA MET A 425 -0.60 35.62 16.80
C MET A 425 -1.06 37.02 17.18
#